data_AF-A0A257MB10-F1
#
_entry.id   AF-A0A257MB10-F1
#
_cell.length_a   1.000
_cell.length_b   1.000
_cell.length_c   1.000
_cell.angle_alpha   90.00
_cell.angle_beta   90.00
_cell.angle_gamma   90.00
#
_symmetry.space_group_name_H-M   'P 1'
#
loop_
_entity.id
_entity.type
_entity.pdbx_description
1 polymer ?
#
loop_
_entity_poly.entity_id
_entity_poly.type
_entity_poly.pdbx_seq_one_letter_code
_entity_poly.pdbx_strand_id
1 'polypeptide(L)'
;GNDLAAFLFGHRITVHGNAQDGVGNTMDAGEVVVHGRAGDVLCFSMRGGEIYVRDGCGYRTALHMKEYEDKRPVLVIGGTSQDFLGEYMAGGIVLLLDLENKGHQANFIGTGMHGGVIYLRGSVEDCQLGSHVAHSPVDQSDRKVLDHYITKFLERLPEVASRREEIINSPFVRLTPRSKRPYSSLYTY
;
A
#
# COMPACT_ATOMS: atom_id res chain seq x y z
N GLY A 1 -5.28 -19.44 0.03
CA GLY A 1 -3.94 -20.05 0.14
C GLY A 1 -2.90 -19.03 -0.26
N ASN A 2 -1.65 -19.46 -0.43
CA ASN A 2 -0.56 -18.63 -0.96
C ASN A 2 -0.80 -18.24 -2.42
N ASP A 3 -0.20 -17.14 -2.84
CA ASP A 3 -0.18 -16.62 -4.21
C ASP A 3 -1.58 -16.45 -4.84
N LEU A 4 -2.59 -16.14 -4.01
CA LEU A 4 -3.91 -15.78 -4.50
C LEU A 4 -3.79 -14.61 -5.48
N ALA A 5 -4.47 -14.71 -6.63
CA ALA A 5 -4.45 -13.67 -7.67
C ALA A 5 -3.04 -13.39 -8.26
N ALA A 6 -2.10 -14.35 -8.15
CA ALA A 6 -0.85 -14.23 -8.88
C ALA A 6 -1.12 -14.14 -10.40
N PHE A 7 -0.44 -13.20 -11.06
CA PHE A 7 -0.60 -12.90 -12.50
C PHE A 7 -2.02 -12.53 -12.93
N LEU A 8 -2.88 -12.06 -12.01
CA LEU A 8 -4.24 -11.65 -12.36
C LEU A 8 -4.22 -10.51 -13.39
N PHE A 9 -5.06 -10.66 -14.43
CA PHE A 9 -5.18 -9.71 -15.53
C PHE A 9 -6.66 -9.39 -15.80
N GLY A 10 -7.35 -8.79 -14.83
CA GLY A 10 -8.62 -8.09 -15.05
C GLY A 10 -9.87 -8.65 -14.35
N HIS A 11 -9.77 -9.73 -13.59
CA HIS A 11 -10.94 -10.30 -12.90
C HIS A 11 -11.10 -9.70 -11.50
N ARG A 12 -12.28 -9.91 -10.89
CA ARG A 12 -12.53 -9.55 -9.48
C ARG A 12 -12.59 -10.80 -8.61
N ILE A 13 -11.85 -10.79 -7.51
CA ILE A 13 -11.82 -11.87 -6.50
C ILE A 13 -12.20 -11.29 -5.14
N THR A 14 -13.11 -11.96 -4.44
CA THR A 14 -13.48 -11.62 -3.06
C THR A 14 -13.21 -12.80 -2.15
N VAL A 15 -12.51 -12.56 -1.04
CA VAL A 15 -12.15 -13.55 -0.01
C VAL A 15 -12.91 -13.23 1.27
N HIS A 16 -13.84 -14.10 1.65
CA HIS A 16 -14.60 -14.00 2.90
C HIS A 16 -13.83 -14.65 4.06
N GLY A 17 -12.66 -14.10 4.37
CA GLY A 17 -11.76 -14.61 5.41
C GLY A 17 -10.35 -14.08 5.21
N ASN A 18 -9.36 -14.87 5.65
CA ASN A 18 -7.95 -14.50 5.55
C ASN A 18 -7.33 -15.03 4.25
N ALA A 19 -6.35 -14.29 3.74
CA ALA A 19 -5.44 -14.76 2.70
C ALA A 19 -4.05 -15.00 3.29
N GLN A 20 -3.31 -15.96 2.72
CA GLN A 20 -1.93 -16.24 3.13
C GLN A 20 -0.97 -15.33 2.36
N ASP A 21 0.25 -15.79 2.09
CA ASP A 21 1.33 -14.95 1.56
C ASP A 21 1.19 -14.76 0.04
N GLY A 22 1.79 -13.68 -0.49
CA GLY A 22 1.94 -13.49 -1.94
C GLY A 22 0.68 -13.09 -2.69
N VAL A 23 -0.35 -12.60 -2.01
CA VAL A 23 -1.58 -12.14 -2.68
C VAL A 23 -1.26 -11.04 -3.69
N GLY A 24 -1.72 -11.18 -4.93
CA GLY A 24 -1.47 -10.20 -5.99
C GLY A 24 -0.04 -10.22 -6.54
N ASN A 25 0.70 -11.32 -6.34
CA ASN A 25 2.05 -11.47 -6.88
C ASN A 25 2.04 -11.30 -8.40
N THR A 26 2.75 -10.28 -8.91
CA THR A 26 2.82 -9.97 -10.34
C THR A 26 1.43 -9.71 -10.96
N MET A 27 0.45 -9.32 -10.15
CA MET A 27 -0.87 -8.90 -10.63
C MET A 27 -0.73 -7.64 -11.49
N ASP A 28 -1.43 -7.64 -12.62
CA ASP A 28 -1.25 -6.65 -13.68
C ASP A 28 -2.56 -5.92 -14.03
N ALA A 29 -3.72 -6.52 -13.75
CA ALA A 29 -5.02 -5.85 -13.73
C ALA A 29 -6.04 -6.62 -12.87
N GLY A 30 -7.16 -5.97 -12.53
CA GLY A 30 -8.27 -6.59 -11.79
C GLY A 30 -8.44 -6.01 -10.38
N GLU A 31 -9.25 -6.66 -9.57
CA GLU A 31 -9.56 -6.23 -8.20
C GLU A 31 -9.55 -7.43 -7.24
N VAL A 32 -8.92 -7.30 -6.08
CA VAL A 32 -8.97 -8.31 -5.01
C VAL A 32 -9.47 -7.65 -3.72
N VAL A 33 -10.48 -8.25 -3.08
CA VAL A 33 -11.02 -7.79 -1.79
C VAL A 33 -10.87 -8.90 -0.77
N VAL A 34 -10.26 -8.61 0.38
CA VAL A 34 -10.03 -9.54 1.48
C VAL A 34 -10.74 -9.03 2.73
N HIS A 35 -11.79 -9.74 3.18
CA HIS A 35 -12.55 -9.45 4.42
C HIS A 35 -11.82 -9.99 5.66
N GLY A 36 -10.50 -9.89 5.70
CA GLY A 36 -9.67 -10.47 6.75
C GLY A 36 -8.28 -9.87 6.68
N ARG A 37 -7.30 -10.59 7.23
CA ARG A 37 -5.88 -10.25 7.06
C ARG A 37 -5.28 -10.90 5.82
N ALA A 38 -4.21 -10.28 5.31
CA ALA A 38 -3.32 -10.88 4.31
C ALA A 38 -1.98 -11.25 4.95
N GLY A 39 -1.29 -12.22 4.36
CA GLY A 39 0.03 -12.67 4.80
C GLY A 39 1.17 -11.75 4.34
N ASP A 40 2.37 -12.32 4.33
CA ASP A 40 3.60 -11.66 3.91
C ASP A 40 3.62 -11.44 2.39
N VAL A 41 4.46 -10.53 1.93
CA VAL A 41 4.73 -10.24 0.50
C VAL A 41 3.45 -9.98 -0.32
N LEU A 42 2.41 -9.44 0.32
CA LEU A 42 1.23 -8.90 -0.34
C LEU A 42 1.63 -7.87 -1.41
N CYS A 43 1.06 -7.96 -2.61
CA CYS A 43 1.35 -7.12 -3.77
C CYS A 43 2.80 -7.22 -4.30
N PHE A 44 3.47 -8.36 -4.09
CA PHE A 44 4.82 -8.56 -4.60
C PHE A 44 4.89 -8.37 -6.12
N SER A 45 5.73 -7.45 -6.60
CA SER A 45 5.91 -7.16 -8.03
C SER A 45 4.63 -6.77 -8.80
N MET A 46 3.57 -6.33 -8.10
CA MET A 46 2.31 -5.91 -8.71
C MET A 46 2.55 -4.69 -9.64
N ARG A 47 1.92 -4.72 -10.82
CA ARG A 47 2.03 -3.70 -11.88
C ARG A 47 0.76 -2.93 -12.16
N GLY A 48 -0.41 -3.51 -11.88
CA GLY A 48 -1.68 -2.84 -12.06
C GLY A 48 -2.81 -3.55 -11.33
N GLY A 49 -3.99 -2.94 -11.34
CA GLY A 49 -5.16 -3.38 -10.57
C GLY A 49 -5.17 -2.84 -9.13
N GLU A 50 -6.15 -3.29 -8.36
CA GLU A 50 -6.44 -2.77 -7.02
C GLU A 50 -6.64 -3.90 -6.02
N ILE A 51 -6.05 -3.78 -4.83
CA ILE A 51 -6.25 -4.72 -3.72
C ILE A 51 -6.72 -3.99 -2.48
N TYR A 52 -7.77 -4.50 -1.85
CA TYR A 52 -8.39 -3.99 -0.62
C TYR A 52 -8.35 -5.06 0.46
N VAL A 53 -7.69 -4.78 1.59
CA VAL A 53 -7.59 -5.70 2.74
C VAL A 53 -8.21 -5.04 3.95
N ARG A 54 -9.24 -5.64 4.55
CA ARG A 54 -9.96 -5.03 5.69
C ARG A 54 -9.08 -4.89 6.92
N ASP A 55 -8.34 -5.94 7.27
CA ASP A 55 -7.54 -5.96 8.49
C ASP A 55 -6.08 -5.60 8.16
N GLY A 56 -5.10 -6.13 8.89
CA GLY A 56 -3.68 -5.89 8.63
C GLY A 56 -3.04 -6.83 7.61
N CYS A 57 -1.77 -6.59 7.32
CA CYS A 57 -0.95 -7.43 6.44
C CYS A 57 0.41 -7.80 7.08
N GLY A 58 1.11 -8.73 6.43
CA GLY A 58 2.41 -9.24 6.85
C GLY A 58 3.61 -8.34 6.53
N TYR A 59 4.79 -8.95 6.61
CA TYR A 59 6.08 -8.35 6.25
C TYR A 59 6.19 -8.11 4.74
N ARG A 60 7.04 -7.16 4.34
CA ARG A 60 7.40 -6.93 2.92
C ARG A 60 6.19 -6.70 2.00
N THR A 61 5.14 -6.10 2.54
CA THR A 61 3.98 -5.69 1.75
C THR A 61 4.41 -4.66 0.71
N ALA A 62 3.89 -4.74 -0.51
CA ALA A 62 4.23 -3.92 -1.67
C ALA A 62 5.71 -3.99 -2.10
N LEU A 63 6.40 -5.10 -1.78
CA LEU A 63 7.75 -5.38 -2.27
C LEU A 63 7.79 -5.33 -3.81
N HIS A 64 8.69 -4.53 -4.39
CA HIS A 64 8.87 -4.40 -5.84
C HIS A 64 7.62 -3.97 -6.66
N MET A 65 6.60 -3.43 -6.00
CA MET A 65 5.43 -2.85 -6.67
C MET A 65 5.86 -1.68 -7.58
N LYS A 66 5.33 -1.63 -8.82
CA LYS A 66 5.85 -0.71 -9.86
C LYS A 66 4.78 -0.26 -10.85
N GLU A 67 4.91 0.98 -11.31
CA GLU A 67 4.13 1.51 -12.43
C GLU A 67 4.78 1.10 -13.76
N TYR A 68 3.97 0.85 -14.78
CA TYR A 68 4.45 0.60 -16.14
C TYR A 68 3.43 1.16 -17.14
N GLU A 69 3.90 2.06 -18.02
CA GLU A 69 3.06 2.78 -18.99
C GLU A 69 1.89 3.50 -18.31
N ASP A 70 0.65 3.11 -18.60
CA ASP A 70 -0.59 3.64 -18.05
C ASP A 70 -1.04 2.92 -16.76
N LYS A 71 -0.34 1.84 -16.36
CA LYS A 71 -0.73 1.02 -15.22
C LYS A 71 -0.19 1.57 -13.92
N ARG A 72 -1.11 1.72 -12.96
CA ARG A 72 -0.83 2.15 -11.61
C ARG A 72 -1.46 1.20 -10.61
N PRO A 73 -0.66 0.35 -9.93
CA PRO A 73 -1.20 -0.59 -8.95
C PRO A 73 -1.58 0.14 -7.66
N VAL A 74 -2.64 -0.33 -7.00
CA VAL A 74 -3.16 0.29 -5.77
C VAL A 74 -3.38 -0.78 -4.71
N LEU A 75 -2.96 -0.48 -3.48
CA LEU A 75 -3.20 -1.28 -2.29
C LEU A 75 -3.80 -0.40 -1.18
N VAL A 76 -4.95 -0.80 -0.64
CA VAL A 76 -5.57 -0.16 0.54
C VAL A 76 -5.75 -1.20 1.64
N ILE A 77 -5.23 -0.89 2.83
CA ILE A 77 -5.21 -1.77 3.99
C ILE A 77 -5.93 -1.06 5.14
N GLY A 78 -6.93 -1.69 5.73
CA GLY A 78 -7.65 -1.13 6.87
C GLY A 78 -6.83 -1.17 8.15
N GLY A 79 -5.97 -2.16 8.35
CA GLY A 79 -5.05 -2.25 9.48
C GLY A 79 -3.69 -1.59 9.21
N THR A 80 -2.66 -2.20 9.79
CA THR A 80 -1.25 -1.84 9.64
C THR A 80 -0.46 -2.92 8.89
N SER A 81 0.78 -2.62 8.54
CA SER A 81 1.75 -3.57 8.00
C SER A 81 2.88 -3.82 9.00
N GLN A 82 3.65 -4.89 8.80
CA GLN A 82 4.89 -5.16 9.53
C GLN A 82 6.08 -4.56 8.77
N ASP A 83 7.31 -4.94 9.14
CA ASP A 83 8.54 -4.34 8.60
C ASP A 83 8.66 -4.47 7.07
N PHE A 84 9.45 -3.56 6.48
CA PHE A 84 9.77 -3.51 5.05
C PHE A 84 8.57 -3.21 4.12
N LEU A 85 7.56 -2.50 4.63
CA LEU A 85 6.49 -1.97 3.80
C LEU A 85 7.06 -1.13 2.64
N GLY A 86 6.73 -1.47 1.39
CA GLY A 86 7.16 -0.75 0.19
C GLY A 86 8.64 -0.91 -0.15
N GLU A 87 9.30 -1.98 0.32
CA GLU A 87 10.68 -2.27 -0.05
C GLU A 87 10.83 -2.38 -1.59
N TYR A 88 11.80 -1.67 -2.16
CA TYR A 88 12.05 -1.56 -3.61
C TYR A 88 10.83 -1.12 -4.44
N MET A 89 9.85 -0.42 -3.85
CA MET A 89 8.71 0.13 -4.58
C MET A 89 9.18 1.16 -5.61
N ALA A 90 8.77 0.98 -6.87
CA ALA A 90 9.13 1.83 -8.00
C ALA A 90 7.93 2.56 -8.61
N GLY A 91 6.73 2.39 -8.04
CA GLY A 91 5.49 3.02 -8.49
C GLY A 91 4.27 2.46 -7.76
N GLY A 92 3.13 3.11 -7.90
CA GLY A 92 1.86 2.70 -7.31
C GLY A 92 1.44 3.53 -6.11
N ILE A 93 0.32 3.15 -5.51
CA ILE A 93 -0.24 3.78 -4.31
C ILE A 93 -0.45 2.70 -3.25
N VAL A 94 0.05 2.96 -2.05
CA VAL A 94 -0.24 2.15 -0.86
C VAL A 94 -0.88 3.05 0.18
N LEU A 95 -1.99 2.61 0.79
CA LEU A 95 -2.73 3.36 1.80
C LEU A 95 -2.99 2.46 3.01
N LEU A 96 -2.48 2.83 4.19
CA LEU A 96 -2.81 2.17 5.45
C LEU A 96 -3.71 3.07 6.28
N LEU A 97 -4.86 2.54 6.68
CA LEU A 97 -5.87 3.28 7.43
C LEU A 97 -5.73 3.10 8.94
N ASP A 98 -5.08 2.04 9.43
CA ASP A 98 -4.98 1.74 10.88
C ASP A 98 -6.30 2.00 11.63
N LEU A 99 -7.38 1.35 11.20
CA LEU A 99 -8.72 1.56 11.72
C LEU A 99 -8.82 1.33 13.24
N GLU A 100 -7.96 0.47 13.78
CA GLU A 100 -7.90 0.13 15.21
C GLU A 100 -6.96 1.04 16.02
N ASN A 101 -6.38 2.07 15.41
CA ASN A 101 -5.49 3.05 16.03
C ASN A 101 -4.33 2.39 16.82
N LYS A 102 -3.73 1.34 16.25
CA LYS A 102 -2.61 0.61 16.87
C LYS A 102 -1.28 1.36 16.75
N GLY A 103 -1.20 2.31 15.82
CA GLY A 103 0.03 2.95 15.38
C GLY A 103 0.83 2.08 14.43
N HIS A 104 1.60 2.73 13.56
CA HIS A 104 2.49 2.05 12.63
C HIS A 104 3.78 1.68 13.36
N GLN A 105 4.00 0.40 13.62
CA GLN A 105 5.22 -0.11 14.29
C GLN A 105 6.25 -0.67 13.32
N ALA A 106 5.97 -0.64 12.01
CA ALA A 106 6.86 -1.13 10.97
C ALA A 106 8.16 -0.34 10.94
N ASN A 107 9.26 -1.04 10.70
CA ASN A 107 10.59 -0.50 10.46
C ASN A 107 10.99 -0.68 8.99
N PHE A 108 12.01 0.07 8.58
CA PHE A 108 12.59 0.00 7.22
C PHE A 108 11.59 0.33 6.10
N ILE A 109 10.57 1.14 6.39
CA ILE A 109 9.50 1.50 5.45
C ILE A 109 10.12 2.20 4.23
N GLY A 110 9.83 1.67 3.04
CA GLY A 110 10.30 2.18 1.77
C GLY A 110 11.82 2.02 1.55
N THR A 111 12.46 1.06 2.20
CA THR A 111 13.87 0.73 1.90
C THR A 111 14.05 0.44 0.41
N GLY A 112 14.95 1.19 -0.24
CA GLY A 112 15.16 1.08 -1.69
C GLY A 112 13.99 1.59 -2.54
N MET A 113 13.06 2.37 -1.99
CA MET A 113 11.97 2.98 -2.75
C MET A 113 12.52 3.96 -3.80
N HIS A 114 12.08 3.82 -5.05
CA HIS A 114 12.44 4.66 -6.20
C HIS A 114 11.26 5.45 -6.77
N GLY A 115 10.03 5.03 -6.49
CA GLY A 115 8.82 5.65 -7.02
C GLY A 115 7.56 5.22 -6.28
N GLY A 116 6.43 5.81 -6.67
CA GLY A 116 5.15 5.60 -6.01
C GLY A 116 4.96 6.47 -4.76
N VAL A 117 3.90 6.19 -4.01
CA VAL A 117 3.55 6.90 -2.78
C VAL A 117 2.92 5.95 -1.77
N ILE A 118 3.32 6.10 -0.50
CA ILE A 118 2.66 5.44 0.62
C ILE A 118 1.97 6.52 1.46
N TYR A 119 0.68 6.34 1.74
CA TYR A 119 -0.08 7.17 2.65
C TYR A 119 -0.39 6.39 3.92
N LEU A 120 -0.16 7.00 5.07
CA LEU A 120 -0.45 6.39 6.37
C LEU A 120 -1.38 7.33 7.14
N ARG A 121 -2.49 6.80 7.67
CA ARG A 121 -3.30 7.52 8.66
C ARG A 121 -2.52 7.57 9.98
N GLY A 122 -2.35 8.75 10.56
CA GLY A 122 -1.53 8.95 11.76
C GLY A 122 -0.13 9.49 11.45
N SER A 123 0.88 9.00 12.17
CA SER A 123 2.27 9.47 12.12
C SER A 123 3.27 8.32 11.97
N VAL A 124 4.49 8.67 11.58
CA VAL A 124 5.67 7.81 11.58
C VAL A 124 6.89 8.63 11.97
N GLU A 125 7.88 7.98 12.54
CA GLU A 125 9.16 8.58 12.93
C GLU A 125 10.24 8.34 11.87
N ASP A 126 11.21 9.24 11.77
CA ASP A 126 12.33 9.12 10.82
C ASP A 126 13.12 7.81 10.97
N CYS A 127 13.23 7.26 12.19
CA CYS A 127 13.92 6.00 12.45
C CYS A 127 13.21 4.76 11.84
N GLN A 128 11.92 4.88 11.51
CA GLN A 128 11.15 3.81 10.88
C GLN A 128 11.35 3.76 9.37
N LEU A 129 11.89 4.81 8.77
CA LEU A 129 11.97 4.99 7.34
C LEU A 129 13.30 4.49 6.77
N GLY A 130 13.27 3.99 5.53
CA GLY A 130 14.48 3.78 4.75
C GLY A 130 15.23 5.11 4.53
N SER A 131 16.55 5.05 4.45
CA SER A 131 17.45 6.23 4.35
C SER A 131 17.11 7.21 3.22
N HIS A 132 16.46 6.75 2.16
CA HIS A 132 16.10 7.54 0.98
C HIS A 132 14.62 7.91 0.91
N VAL A 133 13.85 7.66 1.97
CA VAL A 133 12.43 8.03 2.07
C VAL A 133 12.33 9.34 2.85
N ALA A 134 11.34 10.15 2.47
CA ALA A 134 10.94 11.32 3.23
C ALA A 134 9.44 11.27 3.49
N HIS A 135 9.06 11.70 4.70
CA HIS A 135 7.68 11.94 5.05
C HIS A 135 7.31 13.42 4.89
N SER A 136 6.07 13.71 4.53
CA SER A 136 5.54 15.07 4.36
C SER A 136 4.05 15.11 4.68
N PRO A 137 3.48 16.27 5.04
CA PRO A 137 2.02 16.42 5.10
C PRO A 137 1.37 16.17 3.74
N VAL A 138 0.15 15.65 3.75
CA VAL A 138 -0.65 15.49 2.53
C VAL A 138 -1.16 16.85 2.02
N ASP A 139 -1.12 17.05 0.71
CA ASP A 139 -1.67 18.24 0.05
C ASP A 139 -3.09 18.03 -0.48
N GLN A 140 -3.65 19.01 -1.19
CA GLN A 140 -5.01 18.92 -1.74
C GLN A 140 -5.13 17.86 -2.86
N SER A 141 -4.07 17.61 -3.62
CA SER A 141 -4.05 16.57 -4.66
C SER A 141 -4.03 15.18 -4.02
N ASP A 142 -3.23 14.99 -2.97
CA ASP A 142 -3.21 13.78 -2.16
C ASP A 142 -4.59 13.53 -1.53
N ARG A 143 -5.26 14.57 -1.03
CA ARG A 143 -6.60 14.44 -0.44
C ARG A 143 -7.64 13.92 -1.43
N LYS A 144 -7.54 14.26 -2.72
CA LYS A 144 -8.41 13.69 -3.77
C LYS A 144 -8.12 12.20 -3.98
N VAL A 145 -6.84 11.82 -3.97
CA VAL A 145 -6.41 10.42 -4.08
C VAL A 145 -6.92 9.61 -2.89
N LEU A 146 -6.74 10.14 -1.67
CA LEU A 146 -7.24 9.54 -0.44
C LEU A 146 -8.76 9.38 -0.47
N ASP A 147 -9.53 10.43 -0.76
CA ASP A 147 -11.00 10.36 -0.80
C ASP A 147 -11.49 9.32 -1.82
N HIS A 148 -10.87 9.25 -2.99
CA HIS A 148 -11.19 8.25 -4.00
C HIS A 148 -11.00 6.82 -3.49
N TYR A 149 -9.80 6.50 -2.98
CA TYR A 149 -9.49 5.12 -2.58
C TYR A 149 -10.09 4.72 -1.23
N ILE A 150 -10.30 5.67 -0.32
CA ILE A 150 -11.09 5.44 0.90
C ILE A 150 -12.54 5.14 0.52
N THR A 151 -13.14 5.91 -0.38
CA THR A 151 -14.52 5.65 -0.83
C THR A 151 -14.65 4.25 -1.42
N LYS A 152 -13.74 3.86 -2.33
CA LYS A 152 -13.74 2.50 -2.90
C LYS A 152 -13.56 1.43 -1.82
N PHE A 153 -12.62 1.61 -0.89
CA PHE A 153 -12.42 0.69 0.23
C PHE A 153 -13.70 0.47 1.04
N LEU A 154 -14.42 1.54 1.40
CA LEU A 154 -15.66 1.47 2.17
C LEU A 154 -16.83 0.86 1.38
N GLU A 155 -16.87 1.05 0.06
CA GLU A 155 -17.85 0.38 -0.81
C GLU A 155 -17.63 -1.14 -0.88
N ARG A 156 -16.36 -1.59 -0.88
CA ARG A 156 -16.01 -3.02 -0.94
C ARG A 156 -16.15 -3.71 0.41
N LEU A 157 -16.01 -2.95 1.49
CA LEU A 157 -16.04 -3.44 2.88
C LEU A 157 -17.09 -2.64 3.69
N PRO A 158 -18.39 -2.86 3.43
CA PRO A 158 -19.46 -2.08 4.04
C PRO A 158 -19.50 -2.22 5.57
N GLU A 159 -18.93 -3.29 6.14
CA GLU A 159 -18.84 -3.47 7.59
C GLU A 159 -18.03 -2.37 8.31
N VAL A 160 -17.16 -1.66 7.59
CA VAL A 160 -16.35 -0.53 8.13
C VAL A 160 -16.81 0.83 7.60
N ALA A 161 -17.88 0.89 6.80
CA ALA A 161 -18.38 2.12 6.18
C ALA A 161 -18.77 3.21 7.19
N SER A 162 -19.22 2.83 8.39
CA SER A 162 -19.59 3.76 9.47
C SER A 162 -18.42 4.63 9.96
N ARG A 163 -17.17 4.21 9.71
CA ARG A 163 -15.96 4.97 10.10
C ARG A 163 -15.54 6.04 9.09
N ARG A 164 -16.34 6.31 8.04
CA ARG A 164 -15.97 7.26 6.97
C ARG A 164 -15.51 8.62 7.49
N GLU A 165 -16.31 9.26 8.34
CA GLU A 165 -16.00 10.60 8.85
C GLU A 165 -14.74 10.62 9.72
N GLU A 166 -14.56 9.56 10.53
CA GLU A 166 -13.34 9.37 11.33
C GLU A 166 -12.11 9.30 10.42
N ILE A 167 -12.15 8.47 9.39
CA ILE A 167 -11.02 8.26 8.47
C ILE A 167 -10.71 9.55 7.72
N ILE A 168 -11.71 10.20 7.11
CA ILE A 168 -11.50 11.38 6.25
C ILE A 168 -10.89 12.54 7.04
N ASN A 169 -11.36 12.77 8.27
CA ASN A 169 -10.90 13.88 9.10
C ASN A 169 -9.58 13.59 9.83
N SER A 170 -9.05 12.37 9.73
CA SER A 170 -7.80 12.01 10.38
C SER A 170 -6.58 12.67 9.70
N PRO A 171 -5.48 12.86 10.47
CA PRO A 171 -4.20 13.23 9.89
C PRO A 171 -3.67 12.08 9.03
N PHE A 172 -3.05 12.44 7.90
CA PHE A 172 -2.31 11.51 7.06
C PHE A 172 -0.92 12.06 6.80
N VAL A 173 0.03 11.14 6.74
CA VAL A 173 1.40 11.40 6.30
C VAL A 173 1.64 10.73 4.96
N ARG A 174 2.36 11.44 4.10
CA ARG A 174 2.75 11.01 2.76
C ARG A 174 4.22 10.65 2.75
N LEU A 175 4.55 9.44 2.31
CA LEU A 175 5.91 8.95 2.15
C LEU A 175 6.26 8.80 0.67
N THR A 176 7.39 9.38 0.29
CA THR A 176 7.94 9.29 -1.07
C THR A 176 9.46 9.22 -1.07
N PRO A 177 10.08 8.69 -2.14
CA PRO A 177 11.53 8.75 -2.28
C PRO A 177 12.00 10.22 -2.35
N ARG A 178 13.11 10.53 -1.67
CA ARG A 178 13.74 11.85 -1.64
C ARG A 178 14.22 12.32 -3.01
N SER A 179 14.50 11.39 -3.91
CA SER A 179 14.97 11.66 -5.27
C SER A 179 14.35 10.64 -6.22
N LYS A 180 14.03 11.07 -7.44
CA LYS A 180 13.68 10.14 -8.54
C LYS A 180 14.88 9.27 -8.98
N ARG A 181 16.10 9.62 -8.56
CA ARG A 181 17.35 8.91 -8.85
C ARG A 181 18.23 8.82 -7.59
N PRO A 182 17.87 8.01 -6.58
CA PRO A 182 18.62 7.94 -5.32
C PRO A 182 20.03 7.34 -5.47
N TYR A 183 20.30 6.63 -6.57
CA TYR A 183 21.58 5.96 -6.84
C TYR A 183 22.27 6.42 -8.12
N SER A 184 21.97 7.64 -8.63
CA SER A 184 22.62 8.14 -9.85
C SER A 184 24.15 8.17 -9.79
N SER A 185 24.73 8.21 -8.59
CA SER A 185 26.17 8.16 -8.34
C SER A 185 26.78 6.75 -8.34
N LEU A 186 25.97 5.68 -8.35
CA LEU A 186 26.45 4.29 -8.40
C LEU A 186 26.49 3.71 -9.82
N TYR A 187 25.86 4.37 -10.80
CA TYR A 187 25.94 3.99 -12.19
C TYR A 187 27.21 4.59 -12.82
N THR A 188 28.15 3.75 -13.22
CA THR A 188 29.30 4.15 -14.05
C THR A 188 28.83 4.32 -15.50
N TYR A 189 29.14 5.46 -16.11
CA TYR A 189 28.96 5.71 -17.56
C TYR A 189 30.03 4.98 -18.38
#